data_AF-A0A1F8Q4X5-F1
#
_entry.id   AF-A0A1F8Q4X5-F1
#
_cell.length_a   1.000
_cell.length_b   1.000
_cell.length_c   1.000
_cell.angle_alpha   90.00
_cell.angle_beta   90.00
_cell.angle_gamma   90.00
#
_symmetry.space_group_name_H-M   'P 1'
#
loop_
_entity.id
_entity.type
_entity.pdbx_description
1 polymer ?
#
loop_
_entity_poly.entity_id
_entity_poly.type
_entity_poly.pdbx_seq_one_letter_code
_entity_poly.pdbx_strand_id
1 'polypeptide(L)'
;MAEYLNRDIKAIITEFPAVADILGRYDIGCVSCGLGTCLFKDVVAIHDLSAEEEAALMAGIAGILYPGRDVVIPATARQDRPKTVGTRYSPPLQKLVDEHGLIKRWVAIIPEFIENLDIATEAGRQEIRQGIDFIRSFADKYHHAKEEAILFKYFDESLDIIKIMCADHENARARVREMLAALERQDRETIATHLKAYRDLLTEHIKKEDEVLYRWMDRNLSTSQVGKLFAAFSEKDGEFGGAPKNYEDFIIHLEKKYKIMEVSK
;
A
#
# COMPACT_ATOMS: atom_id res chain seq x y z
N MET A 1 -16.00 -24.45 2.73
CA MET A 1 -14.91 -23.45 2.66
C MET A 1 -14.77 -22.74 1.32
N ALA A 2 -14.79 -23.42 0.17
CA ALA A 2 -14.56 -22.80 -1.15
C ALA A 2 -15.43 -21.54 -1.44
N GLU A 3 -16.68 -21.54 -0.96
CA GLU A 3 -17.61 -20.41 -1.03
C GLU A 3 -17.10 -19.13 -0.32
N TYR A 4 -16.42 -19.28 0.82
CA TYR A 4 -15.94 -18.16 1.63
C TYR A 4 -14.51 -17.75 1.28
N LEU A 5 -13.70 -18.64 0.71
CA LEU A 5 -12.30 -18.36 0.35
C LEU A 5 -12.16 -17.21 -0.66
N ASN A 6 -13.15 -17.01 -1.53
CA ASN A 6 -13.18 -15.93 -2.52
C ASN A 6 -14.07 -14.75 -2.10
N ARG A 7 -14.41 -14.62 -0.81
CA ARG A 7 -15.16 -13.48 -0.28
C ARG A 7 -14.22 -12.53 0.47
N ASP A 8 -14.60 -11.25 0.46
CA ASP A 8 -13.96 -10.20 1.24
C ASP A 8 -13.97 -10.53 2.74
N ILE A 9 -12.80 -10.49 3.36
CA ILE A 9 -12.64 -10.89 4.77
C ILE A 9 -13.49 -10.03 5.70
N LYS A 10 -13.72 -8.75 5.37
CA LYS A 10 -14.58 -7.86 6.17
C LYS A 10 -16.04 -8.21 6.05
N ALA A 11 -16.49 -8.65 4.88
CA ALA A 11 -17.86 -9.13 4.72
C ALA A 11 -18.07 -10.39 5.58
N ILE A 12 -17.08 -11.29 5.60
CA ILE A 12 -17.10 -12.48 6.46
C ILE A 12 -17.10 -12.07 7.96
N ILE A 13 -16.22 -11.17 8.38
CA ILE A 13 -16.18 -10.69 9.78
C ILE A 13 -17.48 -9.98 10.18
N THR A 14 -18.08 -9.22 9.26
CA THR A 14 -19.36 -8.53 9.51
C THR A 14 -20.49 -9.51 9.75
N GLU A 15 -20.53 -10.59 8.96
CA GLU A 15 -21.53 -11.66 9.08
C GLU A 15 -21.24 -12.58 10.28
N PHE A 16 -19.95 -12.82 10.58
CA PHE A 16 -19.46 -13.70 11.63
C PHE A 16 -18.39 -12.99 12.49
N PRO A 17 -18.78 -12.14 13.46
CA PRO A 17 -17.83 -11.33 14.22
C PRO A 17 -16.74 -12.12 14.95
N ALA A 18 -17.02 -13.34 15.41
CA ALA A 18 -16.04 -14.20 16.08
C ALA A 18 -14.83 -14.60 15.19
N VAL A 19 -14.94 -14.47 13.85
CA VAL A 19 -13.80 -14.68 12.94
C VAL A 19 -12.68 -13.67 13.21
N ALA A 20 -13.03 -12.44 13.62
CA ALA A 20 -12.09 -11.41 14.03
C ALA A 20 -11.13 -11.88 15.14
N ASP A 21 -11.70 -12.51 16.17
CA ASP A 21 -10.94 -12.99 17.33
C ASP A 21 -9.98 -14.11 16.96
N ILE A 22 -10.36 -14.96 16.00
CA ILE A 22 -9.49 -16.03 15.51
C ILE A 22 -8.32 -15.43 14.72
N LEU A 23 -8.58 -14.52 13.78
CA LEU A 23 -7.52 -13.83 13.02
C LEU A 23 -6.55 -13.09 13.94
N GLY A 24 -7.06 -12.40 14.97
CA GLY A 24 -6.25 -11.66 15.93
C GLY A 24 -5.25 -12.52 16.71
N ARG A 25 -5.55 -13.80 16.97
CA ARG A 25 -4.61 -14.72 17.66
C ARG A 25 -3.34 -15.00 16.88
N TYR A 26 -3.38 -14.80 15.56
CA TYR A 26 -2.26 -15.02 14.65
C TYR A 26 -1.66 -13.71 14.13
N ASP A 27 -1.91 -12.59 14.83
CA ASP A 27 -1.45 -11.25 14.45
C ASP A 27 -1.97 -10.79 13.07
N ILE A 28 -3.14 -11.31 12.67
CA ILE A 28 -3.80 -10.94 11.42
C ILE A 28 -4.82 -9.82 11.72
N GLY A 29 -4.38 -8.58 11.56
CA GLY A 29 -5.15 -7.36 11.85
C GLY A 29 -6.22 -6.99 10.81
N CYS A 30 -7.02 -7.93 10.30
CA CYS A 30 -8.06 -7.62 9.30
C CYS A 30 -9.20 -6.75 9.86
N VAL A 31 -9.39 -6.73 11.18
CA VAL A 31 -10.44 -5.98 11.88
C VAL A 31 -10.12 -4.49 11.93
N SER A 32 -8.85 -4.14 12.10
CA SER A 32 -8.33 -2.76 12.11
C SER A 32 -7.88 -2.29 10.71
N CYS A 33 -8.10 -3.11 9.68
CA CYS A 33 -7.88 -2.76 8.28
C CYS A 33 -9.07 -1.91 7.77
N GLY A 34 -8.79 -0.68 7.30
CA GLY A 34 -9.81 0.29 6.88
C GLY A 34 -10.67 -0.22 5.72
N LEU A 35 -10.12 -1.06 4.85
CA LEU A 35 -10.76 -1.60 3.66
C LEU A 35 -11.47 -2.93 3.90
N GLY A 36 -10.69 -3.93 4.30
CA GLY A 36 -11.06 -5.34 4.39
C GLY A 36 -11.69 -5.94 3.12
N THR A 37 -11.22 -5.48 1.96
CA THR A 37 -11.47 -6.02 0.62
C THR A 37 -10.55 -7.19 0.25
N CYS A 38 -9.61 -7.56 1.13
CA CYS A 38 -8.76 -8.73 0.90
C CYS A 38 -9.62 -10.00 0.91
N LEU A 39 -9.41 -10.88 -0.05
CA LEU A 39 -10.09 -12.17 -0.05
C LEU A 39 -9.55 -13.03 1.08
N PHE A 40 -10.42 -13.86 1.67
CA PHE A 40 -10.02 -14.69 2.81
C PHE A 40 -8.84 -15.62 2.47
N LYS A 41 -8.81 -16.23 1.28
CA LYS A 41 -7.68 -17.07 0.83
C LYS A 41 -6.35 -16.31 0.85
N ASP A 42 -6.36 -15.02 0.50
CA ASP A 42 -5.16 -14.19 0.39
C ASP A 42 -4.69 -13.76 1.78
N VAL A 43 -5.63 -13.43 2.67
CA VAL A 43 -5.34 -13.21 4.09
C VAL A 43 -4.59 -14.41 4.66
N VAL A 44 -5.08 -15.62 4.41
CA VAL A 44 -4.43 -16.83 4.92
C VAL A 44 -3.06 -17.03 4.26
N ALA A 45 -2.94 -16.84 2.95
CA ALA A 45 -1.72 -17.10 2.18
C ALA A 45 -0.58 -16.09 2.43
N ILE A 46 -0.90 -14.83 2.70
CA ILE A 46 0.06 -13.73 2.77
C ILE A 46 0.64 -13.57 4.19
N HIS A 47 -0.10 -13.96 5.22
CA HIS A 47 0.37 -13.89 6.61
C HIS A 47 1.29 -15.07 6.97
N ASP A 48 2.23 -14.82 7.87
CA ASP A 48 3.36 -15.70 8.20
C ASP A 48 2.97 -16.85 9.15
N LEU A 49 2.07 -17.71 8.68
CA LEU A 49 1.61 -18.87 9.43
C LEU A 49 2.44 -20.09 9.02
N SER A 50 2.85 -20.89 10.01
CA SER A 50 3.29 -22.26 9.74
C SER A 50 2.15 -23.09 9.14
N ALA A 51 2.46 -24.23 8.54
CA ALA A 51 1.43 -25.15 8.04
C ALA A 51 0.45 -25.58 9.14
N GLU A 52 0.94 -25.76 10.37
CA GLU A 52 0.13 -26.09 11.55
C GLU A 52 -0.75 -24.91 12.00
N GLU A 53 -0.19 -23.69 12.02
CA GLU A 53 -0.93 -22.48 12.39
C GLU A 53 -2.02 -22.16 11.37
N GLU A 54 -1.75 -22.33 10.08
CA GLU A 54 -2.74 -22.18 9.03
C GLU A 54 -3.86 -23.22 9.17
N ALA A 55 -3.51 -24.49 9.36
CA ALA A 55 -4.51 -25.54 9.54
C ALA A 55 -5.40 -25.26 10.77
N ALA A 56 -4.80 -24.81 11.88
CA ALA A 56 -5.52 -24.43 13.09
C ALA A 56 -6.40 -23.19 12.89
N LEU A 57 -5.90 -22.16 12.20
CA LEU A 57 -6.66 -20.96 11.84
C LEU A 57 -7.87 -21.34 10.98
N MET A 58 -7.64 -22.12 9.92
CA MET A 58 -8.68 -22.57 8.99
C MET A 58 -9.72 -23.45 9.67
N ALA A 59 -9.31 -24.33 10.58
CA ALA A 59 -10.22 -25.17 11.35
C ALA A 59 -11.07 -24.35 12.33
N GLY A 60 -10.46 -23.39 13.02
CA GLY A 60 -11.16 -22.47 13.90
C GLY A 60 -12.22 -21.66 13.15
N ILE A 61 -11.87 -21.08 12.00
CA ILE A 61 -12.80 -20.30 11.18
C ILE A 61 -13.89 -21.22 10.60
N ALA A 62 -13.56 -22.41 10.11
CA ALA A 62 -14.55 -23.35 9.60
C ALA A 62 -15.59 -23.75 10.67
N GLY A 63 -15.17 -23.92 11.93
CA GLY A 63 -16.07 -24.20 13.05
C GLY A 63 -17.08 -23.08 13.34
N ILE A 64 -16.72 -21.82 13.06
CA ILE A 64 -17.64 -20.67 13.15
C ILE A 64 -18.60 -20.65 11.95
N LEU A 65 -18.06 -20.81 10.73
CA LEU A 65 -18.84 -20.67 9.50
C LEU A 65 -19.81 -21.84 9.27
N TYR A 66 -19.50 -23.03 9.81
CA TYR A 66 -20.28 -24.25 9.62
C TYR A 66 -20.46 -24.99 10.95
N PRO A 67 -21.24 -24.44 11.90
CA PRO A 67 -21.42 -25.02 13.22
C PRO A 67 -22.01 -26.43 13.13
N GLY A 68 -21.35 -27.40 13.79
CA GLY A 68 -21.79 -28.80 13.85
C GLY A 68 -21.65 -29.59 12.54
N ARG A 69 -20.86 -29.12 11.58
CA ARG A 69 -20.57 -29.84 10.33
C ARG A 69 -19.08 -30.15 10.22
N ASP A 70 -18.76 -31.35 9.75
CA ASP A 70 -17.40 -31.70 9.35
C ASP A 70 -17.11 -31.09 7.97
N VAL A 71 -16.21 -30.11 7.93
CA VAL A 71 -15.83 -29.42 6.70
C VAL A 71 -14.44 -29.83 6.31
N VAL A 72 -14.29 -30.29 5.06
CA VAL A 72 -12.98 -30.54 4.46
C VAL A 72 -12.29 -29.20 4.22
N ILE A 73 -11.16 -28.99 4.89
CA ILE A 73 -10.28 -27.84 4.69
C ILE A 73 -9.31 -28.21 3.57
N PRO A 74 -9.25 -27.47 2.46
CA PRO A 74 -8.27 -27.72 1.41
C PRO A 74 -6.86 -27.62 1.98
N ALA A 75 -6.02 -28.62 1.72
CA ALA A 75 -4.62 -28.57 2.08
C ALA A 75 -3.90 -27.55 1.20
N THR A 76 -3.30 -26.54 1.82
CA THR A 76 -2.45 -25.56 1.17
C THR A 76 -1.03 -26.09 1.11
N ALA A 77 -0.40 -26.01 -0.06
CA ALA A 77 0.99 -26.44 -0.26
C ALA A 77 1.96 -25.38 0.31
N ARG A 78 1.94 -25.17 1.64
CA ARG A 78 2.97 -24.35 2.29
C ARG A 78 4.24 -25.16 2.48
N GLN A 79 5.37 -24.57 2.07
CA GLN A 79 6.68 -25.10 2.43
C GLN A 79 6.95 -24.70 3.89
N ASP A 80 7.29 -25.66 4.75
CA ASP A 80 7.78 -25.36 6.09
C ASP A 80 9.04 -24.51 5.98
N ARG A 81 8.93 -23.23 6.34
CA ARG A 81 10.05 -22.31 6.46
C ARG A 81 10.13 -21.83 7.90
N PRO A 82 11.35 -21.76 8.48
CA PRO A 82 11.53 -21.23 9.83
C PRO A 82 11.04 -19.78 9.87
N LYS A 83 10.24 -19.44 10.90
CA LYS A 83 9.83 -18.05 11.16
C LYS A 83 11.07 -17.16 11.19
N THR A 84 11.13 -16.17 10.31
CA THR A 84 12.21 -15.17 10.35
C THR A 84 12.00 -14.28 11.57
N VAL A 85 12.82 -14.48 12.60
CA VAL A 85 12.87 -13.60 13.77
C VAL A 85 13.63 -12.33 13.35
N GLY A 86 12.89 -11.31 12.95
CA GLY A 86 13.43 -9.99 12.63
C GLY A 86 12.38 -9.08 12.01
N THR A 87 12.22 -7.87 12.56
CA THR A 87 11.30 -6.82 12.07
C THR A 87 11.87 -6.00 10.91
N ARG A 88 13.01 -6.40 10.34
CA ARG A 88 13.78 -5.55 9.42
C ARG A 88 13.71 -6.09 8.01
N TYR A 89 13.20 -5.27 7.10
CA TYR A 89 13.18 -5.54 5.66
C TYR A 89 14.60 -5.69 5.10
N SER A 90 14.74 -6.49 4.03
CA SER A 90 15.94 -6.45 3.22
C SER A 90 16.15 -5.05 2.63
N PRO A 91 17.41 -4.67 2.29
CA PRO A 91 17.72 -3.32 1.82
C PRO A 91 16.82 -2.74 0.71
N PRO A 92 16.45 -3.48 -0.36
CA PRO A 92 15.56 -2.92 -1.39
C PRO A 92 14.13 -2.67 -0.88
N LEU A 93 13.57 -3.55 -0.06
CA LEU A 93 12.22 -3.36 0.48
C LEU A 93 12.21 -2.25 1.53
N GLN A 94 13.27 -2.14 2.35
CA GLN A 94 13.43 -1.01 3.27
C GLN A 94 13.46 0.33 2.52
N LYS A 95 14.11 0.39 1.35
CA LYS A 95 14.12 1.62 0.53
C LYS A 95 12.71 2.06 0.14
N LEU A 96 11.84 1.14 -0.27
CA LEU A 96 10.46 1.49 -0.63
C LEU A 96 9.69 2.05 0.57
N VAL A 97 9.85 1.43 1.74
CA VAL A 97 9.27 1.92 3.02
C VAL A 97 9.83 3.30 3.38
N ASP A 98 11.12 3.55 3.18
CA ASP A 98 11.74 4.85 3.45
C ASP A 98 11.18 5.93 2.49
N GLU A 99 10.97 5.59 1.21
CA GLU A 99 10.36 6.46 0.21
C GLU A 99 8.89 6.78 0.53
N HIS A 100 8.13 5.80 1.04
CA HIS A 100 6.80 6.02 1.58
C HIS A 100 6.77 7.09 2.68
N GLY A 101 7.85 7.25 3.45
CA GLY A 101 7.95 8.29 4.47
C GLY A 101 7.64 9.70 3.93
N LEU A 102 8.16 10.03 2.74
CA LEU A 102 7.90 11.33 2.12
C LEU A 102 6.48 11.42 1.53
N ILE A 103 5.97 10.32 0.96
CA ILE A 103 4.61 10.26 0.40
C ILE A 103 3.56 10.40 1.51
N LYS A 104 3.76 9.75 2.67
CA LYS A 104 2.90 9.87 3.85
C LYS A 104 2.85 11.32 4.37
N ARG A 105 3.99 12.01 4.38
CA ARG A 105 4.06 13.44 4.75
C ARG A 105 3.23 14.30 3.79
N TRP A 106 3.36 14.10 2.48
CA TRP A 106 2.49 14.76 1.50
C TRP A 106 1.01 14.48 1.75
N VAL A 107 0.63 13.21 1.93
CA VAL A 107 -0.74 12.78 2.23
C VAL A 107 -1.30 13.45 3.49
N ALA A 108 -0.46 13.65 4.52
CA ALA A 108 -0.83 14.36 5.75
C ALA A 108 -1.04 15.87 5.55
N ILE A 109 -0.34 16.48 4.59
CA ILE A 109 -0.44 17.91 4.25
C ILE A 109 -1.69 18.23 3.42
N ILE A 110 -2.18 17.27 2.61
CA ILE A 110 -3.29 17.48 1.66
C ILE A 110 -4.51 18.22 2.26
N PRO A 111 -5.01 17.92 3.48
CA PRO A 111 -6.15 18.66 4.04
C PRO A 111 -5.89 20.17 4.16
N GLU A 112 -4.76 20.58 4.73
CA GLU A 112 -4.38 21.99 4.84
C GLU A 112 -4.08 22.60 3.47
N PHE A 113 -3.48 21.83 2.57
CA PHE A 113 -3.25 22.25 1.19
C PHE A 113 -4.57 22.59 0.47
N ILE A 114 -5.61 21.77 0.65
CA ILE A 114 -6.95 21.97 0.07
C ILE A 114 -7.58 23.26 0.60
N GLU A 115 -7.57 23.47 1.92
CA GLU A 115 -8.14 24.67 2.54
C GLU A 115 -7.48 25.95 2.02
N ASN A 116 -6.19 25.89 1.71
CA ASN A 116 -5.39 27.03 1.24
C ASN A 116 -5.19 27.08 -0.28
N LEU A 117 -5.95 26.31 -1.07
CA LEU A 117 -5.87 26.35 -2.54
C LEU A 117 -6.20 27.75 -3.08
N ASP A 118 -5.20 28.40 -3.69
CA ASP A 118 -5.36 29.65 -4.43
C ASP A 118 -5.21 29.39 -5.93
N ILE A 119 -6.34 29.29 -6.63
CA ILE A 119 -6.35 29.10 -8.08
C ILE A 119 -6.38 30.42 -8.87
N ALA A 120 -6.66 31.52 -8.20
CA ALA A 120 -6.83 32.83 -8.82
C ALA A 120 -5.47 33.43 -9.18
N THR A 121 -4.45 33.25 -8.34
CA THR A 121 -3.10 33.76 -8.59
C THR A 121 -2.23 32.77 -9.35
N GLU A 122 -1.24 33.29 -10.11
CA GLU A 122 -0.26 32.41 -10.76
C GLU A 122 0.62 31.70 -9.73
N ALA A 123 0.96 32.36 -8.62
CA ALA A 123 1.74 31.76 -7.55
C ALA A 123 1.03 30.54 -6.94
N GLY A 124 -0.26 30.66 -6.64
CA GLY A 124 -1.04 29.53 -6.12
C GLY A 124 -1.22 28.41 -7.15
N ARG A 125 -1.44 28.73 -8.44
CA ARG A 125 -1.43 27.72 -9.50
C ARG A 125 -0.09 26.99 -9.63
N GLN A 126 1.04 27.69 -9.48
CA GLN A 126 2.37 27.04 -9.49
C GLN A 126 2.56 26.09 -8.31
N GLU A 127 2.12 26.46 -7.11
CA GLU A 127 2.15 25.58 -5.93
C GLU A 127 1.28 24.32 -6.15
N ILE A 128 0.10 24.46 -6.76
CA ILE A 128 -0.74 23.32 -7.18
C ILE A 128 0.00 22.43 -8.19
N ARG A 129 0.66 23.00 -9.20
CA ARG A 129 1.47 22.23 -10.17
C ARG A 129 2.58 21.45 -9.48
N GLN A 130 3.25 22.04 -8.48
CA GLN A 130 4.30 21.36 -7.73
C GLN A 130 3.75 20.20 -6.90
N GLY A 131 2.59 20.36 -6.25
CA GLY A 131 1.91 19.27 -5.54
C GLY A 131 1.49 18.13 -6.46
N ILE A 132 0.94 18.44 -7.64
CA ILE A 132 0.59 17.43 -8.65
C ILE A 132 1.85 16.76 -9.22
N ASP A 133 2.94 17.52 -9.42
CA ASP A 133 4.19 16.99 -9.93
C ASP A 133 4.88 16.05 -8.91
N PHE A 134 4.79 16.33 -7.61
CA PHE A 134 5.23 15.41 -6.57
C PHE A 134 4.57 14.04 -6.73
N ILE A 135 3.24 14.00 -6.91
CA ILE A 135 2.49 12.76 -7.13
C ILE A 135 2.96 12.06 -8.41
N ARG A 136 2.99 12.79 -9.53
CA ARG A 136 3.31 12.22 -10.85
C ARG A 136 4.76 11.75 -10.99
N SER A 137 5.69 12.41 -10.31
CA SER A 137 7.12 12.21 -10.53
C SER A 137 7.75 11.41 -9.39
N PHE A 138 7.55 11.81 -8.14
CA PHE A 138 8.13 11.11 -6.98
C PHE A 138 7.33 9.85 -6.62
N ALA A 139 6.03 9.96 -6.38
CA ALA A 139 5.23 8.79 -5.99
C ALA A 139 5.09 7.79 -7.16
N ASP A 140 4.82 8.27 -8.37
CA ASP A 140 4.56 7.38 -9.51
C ASP A 140 5.84 6.97 -10.27
N LYS A 141 6.46 7.90 -11.01
CA LYS A 141 7.56 7.55 -11.92
C LYS A 141 8.87 7.13 -11.23
N TYR A 142 9.00 7.38 -9.93
CA TYR A 142 10.16 7.01 -9.13
C TYR A 142 9.85 5.83 -8.22
N HIS A 143 8.85 5.95 -7.34
CA HIS A 143 8.51 4.92 -6.38
C HIS A 143 7.69 3.76 -7.01
N HIS A 144 6.45 3.99 -7.48
CA HIS A 144 5.65 2.91 -8.09
C HIS A 144 6.33 2.28 -9.32
N ALA A 145 7.17 3.03 -10.04
CA ALA A 145 7.97 2.48 -11.14
C ALA A 145 8.95 1.39 -10.68
N LYS A 146 9.54 1.50 -9.48
CA LYS A 146 10.36 0.41 -8.90
C LYS A 146 9.51 -0.80 -8.58
N GLU A 147 8.28 -0.59 -8.17
CA GLU A 147 7.37 -1.68 -7.86
C GLU A 147 6.92 -2.41 -9.12
N GLU A 148 6.24 -1.70 -10.02
CA GLU A 148 5.65 -2.29 -11.23
C GLU A 148 6.68 -2.80 -12.23
N ALA A 149 7.74 -2.02 -12.48
CA ALA A 149 8.71 -2.36 -13.53
C ALA A 149 9.82 -3.30 -13.06
N ILE A 150 10.03 -3.41 -11.73
CA ILE A 150 11.16 -4.16 -11.17
C ILE A 150 10.68 -5.19 -10.14
N LEU A 151 10.14 -4.78 -8.99
CA LEU A 151 9.83 -5.69 -7.88
C LEU A 151 8.76 -6.72 -8.24
N PHE A 152 7.61 -6.28 -8.77
CA PHE A 152 6.48 -7.14 -9.09
C PHE A 152 6.81 -8.17 -10.16
N LYS A 153 7.82 -7.91 -11.01
CA LYS A 153 8.34 -8.86 -12.02
C LYS A 153 9.03 -10.09 -11.42
N TYR A 154 9.32 -10.09 -10.12
CA TYR A 154 9.83 -11.27 -9.42
C TYR A 154 8.72 -12.21 -8.92
N PHE A 155 7.45 -11.82 -9.09
CA PHE A 155 6.28 -12.54 -8.60
C PHE A 155 5.29 -12.82 -9.74
N ASP A 156 4.31 -13.69 -9.48
CA ASP A 156 3.24 -13.95 -10.44
C ASP A 156 2.29 -12.75 -10.50
N GLU A 157 2.38 -11.97 -11.58
CA GLU A 157 1.54 -10.79 -11.81
C GLU A 157 0.04 -11.11 -11.93
N SER A 158 -0.34 -12.39 -12.02
CA SER A 158 -1.73 -12.83 -11.98
C SER A 158 -2.33 -12.84 -10.58
N LEU A 159 -1.52 -12.71 -9.53
CA LEU A 159 -1.98 -12.62 -8.13
C LEU A 159 -2.91 -11.44 -7.92
N ASP A 160 -4.04 -11.69 -7.25
CA ASP A 160 -5.09 -10.69 -7.01
C ASP A 160 -4.53 -9.45 -6.27
N ILE A 161 -3.64 -9.65 -5.30
CA ILE A 161 -3.02 -8.52 -4.57
C ILE A 161 -2.16 -7.61 -5.47
N ILE A 162 -1.40 -8.18 -6.41
CA ILE A 162 -0.58 -7.38 -7.34
C ILE A 162 -1.49 -6.62 -8.30
N LYS A 163 -2.55 -7.26 -8.82
CA LYS A 163 -3.55 -6.60 -9.64
C LYS A 163 -4.23 -5.44 -8.91
N ILE A 164 -4.55 -5.62 -7.63
CA ILE A 164 -5.14 -4.55 -6.81
C ILE A 164 -4.16 -3.39 -6.64
N MET A 165 -2.87 -3.65 -6.35
CA MET A 165 -1.88 -2.57 -6.24
C MET A 165 -1.73 -1.80 -7.55
N CYS A 166 -1.59 -2.49 -8.68
CA CYS A 166 -1.51 -1.85 -10.00
C CYS A 166 -2.79 -1.06 -10.35
N ALA A 167 -3.96 -1.55 -9.96
CA ALA A 167 -5.22 -0.83 -10.13
C ALA A 167 -5.28 0.44 -9.25
N ASP A 168 -4.80 0.38 -8.00
CA ASP A 168 -4.66 1.53 -7.13
C ASP A 168 -3.69 2.57 -7.77
N HIS A 169 -2.56 2.14 -8.33
CA HIS A 169 -1.65 3.03 -9.07
C HIS A 169 -2.30 3.69 -10.27
N GLU A 170 -3.03 2.95 -11.11
CA GLU A 170 -3.73 3.54 -12.26
C GLU A 170 -4.84 4.50 -11.82
N ASN A 171 -5.55 4.20 -10.73
CA ASN A 171 -6.52 5.12 -10.13
C ASN A 171 -5.84 6.43 -9.68
N ALA A 172 -4.65 6.35 -9.07
CA ALA A 172 -3.87 7.52 -8.70
C ALA A 172 -3.46 8.34 -9.94
N ARG A 173 -2.99 7.69 -11.02
CA ARG A 173 -2.66 8.33 -12.30
C ARG A 173 -3.88 9.00 -12.93
N ALA A 174 -5.05 8.37 -12.89
CA ALA A 174 -6.30 8.96 -13.36
C ALA A 174 -6.64 10.26 -12.62
N ARG A 175 -6.48 10.29 -11.30
CA ARG A 175 -6.69 11.51 -10.51
C ARG A 175 -5.72 12.63 -10.89
N VAL A 176 -4.46 12.31 -11.16
CA VAL A 176 -3.48 13.29 -11.65
C VAL A 176 -3.94 13.91 -12.98
N ARG A 177 -4.43 13.10 -13.92
CA ARG A 177 -4.95 13.60 -15.20
C ARG A 177 -6.12 14.58 -14.98
N GLU A 178 -7.06 14.23 -14.11
CA GLU A 178 -8.21 15.10 -13.79
C GLU A 178 -7.78 16.39 -13.08
N MET A 179 -6.84 16.33 -12.14
CA MET A 179 -6.32 17.53 -11.45
C MET A 179 -5.61 18.48 -12.42
N LEU A 180 -4.82 17.97 -13.36
CA LEU A 180 -4.17 18.79 -14.39
C LEU A 180 -5.21 19.46 -15.30
N ALA A 181 -6.21 18.71 -15.75
CA ALA A 181 -7.27 19.26 -16.59
C ALA A 181 -8.10 20.32 -15.82
N ALA A 182 -8.39 20.09 -14.54
CA ALA A 182 -9.07 21.05 -13.68
C ALA A 182 -8.25 22.31 -13.44
N LEU A 183 -6.92 22.18 -13.32
CA LEU A 183 -6.03 23.33 -13.17
C LEU A 183 -6.05 24.26 -14.39
N GLU A 184 -6.08 23.70 -15.61
CA GLU A 184 -6.21 24.49 -16.84
C GLU A 184 -7.55 25.24 -16.92
N ARG A 185 -8.62 24.64 -16.36
CA ARG A 185 -9.95 25.27 -16.27
C ARG A 185 -10.09 26.19 -15.05
N GLN A 186 -9.06 26.29 -14.21
CA GLN A 186 -9.10 26.99 -12.92
C GLN A 186 -10.23 26.51 -12.00
N ASP A 187 -10.51 25.20 -12.03
CA ASP A 187 -11.55 24.54 -11.26
C ASP A 187 -11.01 24.01 -9.92
N ARG A 188 -11.15 24.84 -8.88
CA ARG A 188 -10.67 24.55 -7.52
C ARG A 188 -11.38 23.34 -6.91
N GLU A 189 -12.68 23.20 -7.13
CA GLU A 189 -13.49 22.15 -6.48
C GLU A 189 -13.11 20.77 -6.99
N THR A 190 -12.90 20.63 -8.30
CA THR A 190 -12.43 19.37 -8.90
C THR A 190 -11.03 19.03 -8.39
N ILE A 191 -10.09 19.98 -8.31
CA ILE A 191 -8.75 19.74 -7.74
C ILE A 191 -8.85 19.24 -6.30
N ALA A 192 -9.61 19.95 -5.45
CA ALA A 192 -9.80 19.56 -4.04
C ALA A 192 -10.39 18.14 -3.91
N THR A 193 -11.38 17.83 -4.74
CA THR A 193 -12.03 16.51 -4.76
C THR A 193 -11.04 15.39 -5.11
N HIS A 194 -10.23 15.59 -6.16
CA HIS A 194 -9.25 14.58 -6.58
C HIS A 194 -8.07 14.47 -5.62
N LEU A 195 -7.61 15.56 -5.00
CA LEU A 195 -6.58 15.53 -3.94
C LEU A 195 -7.06 14.74 -2.72
N LYS A 196 -8.29 14.99 -2.25
CA LYS A 196 -8.88 14.24 -1.14
C LYS A 196 -8.99 12.75 -1.47
N ALA A 197 -9.48 12.42 -2.66
CA ALA A 197 -9.61 11.03 -3.06
C ALA A 197 -8.25 10.34 -3.31
N TYR A 198 -7.22 11.08 -3.72
CA TYR A 198 -5.84 10.58 -3.80
C TYR A 198 -5.30 10.28 -2.40
N ARG A 199 -5.48 11.20 -1.44
CA ARG A 199 -5.09 11.02 -0.04
C ARG A 199 -5.67 9.73 0.54
N ASP A 200 -6.97 9.53 0.39
CA ASP A 200 -7.67 8.38 0.98
C ASP A 200 -7.21 7.07 0.33
N LEU A 201 -7.01 7.07 -1.00
CA LEU A 201 -6.45 5.93 -1.73
C LEU A 201 -5.04 5.57 -1.24
N LEU A 202 -4.13 6.54 -1.21
CA LEU A 202 -2.72 6.30 -0.88
C LEU A 202 -2.51 5.96 0.60
N THR A 203 -3.32 6.50 1.50
CA THR A 203 -3.25 6.15 2.93
C THR A 203 -3.45 4.65 3.13
N GLU A 204 -4.47 4.08 2.48
CA GLU A 204 -4.76 2.65 2.61
C GLU A 204 -3.81 1.79 1.76
N HIS A 205 -3.45 2.25 0.57
CA HIS A 205 -2.53 1.57 -0.33
C HIS A 205 -1.16 1.33 0.35
N ILE A 206 -0.52 2.39 0.86
CA ILE A 206 0.78 2.30 1.54
C ILE A 206 0.70 1.38 2.77
N LYS A 207 -0.42 1.39 3.50
CA LYS A 207 -0.62 0.49 4.64
C LYS A 207 -0.58 -0.98 4.21
N LYS A 208 -1.23 -1.34 3.10
CA LYS A 208 -1.19 -2.73 2.57
C LYS A 208 0.24 -3.11 2.20
N GLU A 209 0.99 -2.19 1.62
CA GLU A 209 2.35 -2.47 1.18
C GLU A 209 3.30 -2.67 2.35
N ASP A 210 3.35 -1.66 3.23
CA ASP A 210 4.26 -1.63 4.38
C ASP A 210 3.97 -2.72 5.41
N GLU A 211 2.71 -3.09 5.63
CA GLU A 211 2.36 -4.03 6.70
C GLU A 211 2.21 -5.47 6.21
N VAL A 212 1.85 -5.67 4.94
CA VAL A 212 1.40 -6.97 4.43
C VAL A 212 2.22 -7.40 3.21
N LEU A 213 2.15 -6.66 2.11
CA LEU A 213 2.72 -7.09 0.82
C LEU A 213 4.24 -7.20 0.89
N TYR A 214 4.93 -6.16 1.37
CA TYR A 214 6.40 -6.17 1.40
C TYR A 214 6.96 -7.23 2.32
N ARG A 215 6.29 -7.52 3.46
CA ARG A 215 6.71 -8.62 4.35
C ARG A 215 6.63 -9.97 3.66
N TRP A 216 5.54 -10.20 2.94
CA TRP A 216 5.36 -11.42 2.17
C TRP A 216 6.36 -11.51 1.02
N MET A 217 6.56 -10.43 0.27
CA MET A 217 7.53 -10.38 -0.84
C MET A 217 8.95 -10.66 -0.32
N ASP A 218 9.38 -9.98 0.74
CA ASP A 218 10.73 -10.09 1.27
C ASP A 218 11.08 -11.52 1.72
N ARG A 219 10.14 -12.21 2.38
CA ARG A 219 10.27 -13.62 2.77
C ARG A 219 10.36 -14.60 1.60
N ASN A 220 9.83 -14.20 0.44
CA ASN A 220 9.78 -15.02 -0.76
C ASN A 220 10.91 -14.72 -1.76
N LEU A 221 11.78 -13.75 -1.45
CA LEU A 221 12.96 -13.44 -2.23
C LEU A 221 14.18 -14.19 -1.71
N SER A 222 14.94 -14.80 -2.62
CA SER A 222 16.27 -15.33 -2.30
C SER A 222 17.29 -14.21 -2.14
N THR A 223 18.39 -14.47 -1.42
CA THR A 223 19.50 -13.50 -1.27
C THR A 223 20.04 -12.99 -2.61
N SER A 224 20.08 -13.84 -3.64
CA SER A 224 20.50 -13.41 -4.99
C SER A 224 19.50 -12.46 -5.63
N GLN A 225 18.20 -12.70 -5.48
CA GLN A 225 17.16 -11.79 -5.99
C GLN A 225 17.19 -10.45 -5.26
N VAL A 226 17.36 -10.46 -3.92
CA VAL A 226 17.55 -9.24 -3.13
C VAL A 226 18.73 -8.41 -3.65
N GLY A 227 19.87 -9.05 -3.95
CA GLY A 227 21.04 -8.37 -4.52
C GLY A 227 20.77 -7.76 -5.91
N LYS A 228 20.02 -8.46 -6.77
CA LYS A 228 19.62 -7.95 -8.09
C LYS A 228 18.64 -6.77 -7.98
N LEU A 229 17.66 -6.87 -7.09
CA LEU A 229 16.71 -5.78 -6.81
C LEU A 229 17.43 -4.53 -6.31
N PHE A 230 18.38 -4.69 -5.38
CA PHE A 230 19.18 -3.59 -4.87
C PHE A 230 19.94 -2.84 -5.97
N ALA A 231 20.56 -3.59 -6.89
CA ALA A 231 21.26 -3.01 -8.04
C ALA A 231 20.28 -2.28 -8.99
N ALA A 232 19.17 -2.92 -9.35
CA ALA A 232 18.17 -2.33 -10.25
C ALA A 232 17.51 -1.06 -9.67
N PHE A 233 17.25 -1.03 -8.36
CA PHE A 233 16.75 0.17 -7.69
C PHE A 233 17.79 1.29 -7.69
N SER A 234 19.07 0.95 -7.52
CA SER A 234 20.16 1.93 -7.56
C SER A 234 20.33 2.55 -8.96
N GLU A 235 20.14 1.77 -10.02
CA GLU A 235 20.10 2.28 -11.39
C GLU A 235 18.91 3.24 -11.59
N LYS A 236 17.73 2.87 -11.08
CA LYS A 236 16.55 3.72 -11.13
C LYS A 236 16.72 5.03 -10.34
N ASP A 237 17.39 4.97 -9.19
CA ASP A 237 17.77 6.15 -8.40
C ASP A 237 18.70 7.07 -9.22
N GLY A 238 19.65 6.49 -9.94
CA GLY A 238 20.57 7.21 -10.82
C GLY A 238 19.87 7.99 -11.94
N GLU A 239 18.78 7.46 -12.51
CA GLU A 239 17.97 8.15 -13.54
C GLU A 239 17.30 9.43 -13.01
N PHE A 240 16.94 9.44 -11.72
CA PHE A 240 16.27 10.58 -11.07
C PHE A 240 17.25 11.59 -10.46
N GLY A 241 18.51 11.22 -10.30
CA GLY A 241 19.57 12.09 -9.79
C GLY A 241 19.18 12.79 -8.48
N GLY A 242 19.29 14.12 -8.46
CA GLY A 242 18.95 14.93 -7.27
C GLY A 242 17.46 15.24 -7.09
N ALA A 243 16.56 14.78 -7.97
CA ALA A 243 15.14 15.14 -7.91
C ALA A 243 14.43 14.76 -6.59
N PRO A 244 14.69 13.57 -5.97
CA PRO A 244 14.14 13.22 -4.65
C PRO A 244 14.38 14.30 -3.59
N LYS A 245 15.56 14.93 -3.60
CA LYS A 245 15.90 15.98 -2.63
C LYS A 245 15.06 17.24 -2.83
N ASN A 246 14.80 17.61 -4.08
CA ASN A 246 13.94 18.76 -4.40
C ASN A 246 12.51 18.56 -3.90
N TYR A 247 11.98 17.33 -4.01
CA TYR A 247 10.67 16.99 -3.50
C TYR A 247 10.63 16.97 -1.96
N GLU A 248 11.69 16.48 -1.31
CA GLU A 248 11.82 16.58 0.14
C GLU A 248 11.78 18.03 0.61
N ASP A 249 12.54 18.91 -0.05
CA ASP A 249 12.60 20.34 0.31
C ASP A 249 11.25 21.04 0.05
N PHE A 250 10.52 20.64 -1.00
CA PHE A 250 9.15 21.11 -1.25
C PHE A 250 8.18 20.72 -0.13
N ILE A 251 8.22 19.46 0.32
CA ILE A 251 7.38 19.00 1.45
C ILE A 251 7.74 19.75 2.74
N ILE A 252 9.03 19.90 3.05
CA ILE A 252 9.50 20.68 4.20
C ILE A 252 9.01 22.14 4.13
N HIS A 253 9.00 22.74 2.93
CA HIS A 253 8.48 24.09 2.74
C HIS A 253 6.99 24.17 3.09
N LEU A 254 6.17 23.23 2.61
CA LEU A 254 4.74 23.20 2.90
C LEU A 254 4.44 22.94 4.38
N GLU A 255 5.16 22.02 5.03
CA GLU A 255 5.00 21.77 6.47
C GLU A 255 5.25 23.03 7.30
N LYS A 256 6.31 23.78 6.96
CA LYS A 256 6.61 25.07 7.60
C LYS A 256 5.52 26.10 7.31
N LYS A 257 5.04 26.18 6.07
CA LYS A 257 3.98 27.11 5.64
C LYS A 257 2.69 26.88 6.43
N TYR A 258 2.28 25.61 6.60
CA TYR A 258 1.04 25.24 7.26
C TYR A 258 1.18 24.94 8.77
N LYS A 259 2.40 25.06 9.33
CA LYS A 259 2.70 24.78 10.74
C LYS A 259 2.31 23.35 11.16
N ILE A 260 2.45 22.39 10.25
CA ILE A 260 2.25 20.98 10.54
C ILE A 260 3.51 20.49 11.27
N MET A 261 3.37 20.11 12.54
CA MET A 261 4.47 19.50 13.30
C MET A 261 4.79 18.12 12.71
N GLU A 262 6.07 17.74 12.67
CA GLU A 262 6.50 16.40 12.21
C GLU A 262 5.65 15.32 12.88
N VAL A 263 4.93 14.53 12.08
CA VAL A 263 4.31 13.29 12.56
C VAL A 263 5.47 12.35 12.83
N SER A 264 5.78 12.13 14.11
CA SER A 264 6.91 11.33 14.58
C SER A 264 7.04 10.00 13.84
N LYS A 265 8.30 9.69 13.50
CA LYS A 265 8.81 8.44 12.92
C LYS A 265 8.29 7.18 13.61
#